data_AF-A0A9D7SPZ8-F1
#
_entry.id   AF-A0A9D7SPZ8-F1
#
_cell.length_a   1.000
_cell.length_b   1.000
_cell.length_c   1.000
_cell.angle_alpha   90.00
_cell.angle_beta   90.00
_cell.angle_gamma   90.00
#
_symmetry.space_group_name_H-M   'P 1'
#
loop_
_entity.id
_entity.type
_entity.pdbx_description
1 polymer ?
#
loop_
_entity_poly.entity_id
_entity_poly.type
_entity_poly.pdbx_seq_one_letter_code
_entity_poly.pdbx_strand_id
1 'polypeptide(L)'
;MRRIPPAKHIFPLRIVIIAIDISRMKKSFILLFIALIILRLLDLWTTYRSTPTLSDEINPLSSIFGGGWLMIILTNFILVGGILYLHYFYTFKYTPKTNIRADSYSAYLSMVYFNEPGKFYQVLYRMPVDRSVLLGHLGFVLIRALIFGSILAVLNNTFHYYQYTFYIVWCDFIAHPAFFIYSLILLFFVLCFYYITHREYKINKATF
;
A
#
# COMPACT_ATOMS: atom_id res chain seq x y z
N MET A 1 32.59 -45.10 -22.25
CA MET A 1 31.71 -44.27 -21.40
C MET A 1 32.42 -42.96 -21.06
N ARG A 2 32.03 -41.84 -21.67
CA ARG A 2 32.59 -40.51 -21.32
C ARG A 2 31.87 -40.00 -20.06
N ARG A 3 32.61 -39.80 -18.97
CA ARG A 3 32.10 -39.10 -17.77
C ARG A 3 31.92 -37.62 -18.12
N ILE A 4 30.68 -37.14 -18.01
CA ILE A 4 30.36 -35.71 -18.05
C ILE A 4 30.88 -35.10 -16.75
N PRO A 5 31.73 -34.06 -16.77
CA PRO A 5 32.22 -33.44 -15.55
C PRO A 5 31.09 -32.68 -14.84
N PRO A 6 31.09 -32.62 -13.49
CA PRO A 6 30.06 -31.92 -12.73
C PRO A 6 30.12 -30.41 -12.98
N ALA A 7 28.97 -29.82 -13.34
CA ALA A 7 28.80 -28.40 -13.59
C ALA A 7 29.11 -27.55 -12.33
N LYS A 8 30.36 -27.11 -12.18
CA LYS A 8 30.82 -26.26 -11.06
C LYS A 8 30.71 -24.74 -11.34
N HIS A 9 30.19 -24.32 -12.50
CA HIS A 9 30.23 -22.91 -12.93
C HIS A 9 28.93 -22.10 -12.73
N ILE A 10 27.90 -22.63 -12.05
CA ILE A 10 26.60 -21.93 -11.89
C ILE A 10 26.58 -20.98 -10.67
N PHE A 11 27.58 -21.04 -9.80
CA PHE A 11 27.62 -20.29 -8.53
C PHE A 11 27.76 -18.75 -8.65
N PRO A 12 28.63 -18.17 -9.51
CA PRO A 12 28.83 -16.72 -9.54
C PRO A 12 27.62 -15.98 -10.13
N LEU A 13 26.89 -16.60 -11.07
CA LEU A 13 25.72 -15.99 -11.71
C LEU A 13 24.56 -15.81 -10.71
N ARG A 14 24.36 -16.79 -9.80
CA ARG A 14 23.32 -16.70 -8.75
C ARG A 14 23.59 -15.55 -7.78
N ILE A 15 24.84 -15.33 -7.39
CA ILE A 15 25.21 -14.24 -6.46
C ILE A 15 24.95 -12.87 -7.10
N VAL A 16 25.30 -12.70 -8.37
CA VAL A 16 25.08 -11.44 -9.11
C VAL A 16 23.59 -11.13 -9.26
N ILE A 17 22.77 -12.13 -9.61
CA ILE A 17 21.31 -11.96 -9.73
C ILE A 17 20.69 -11.55 -8.38
N ILE A 18 21.07 -12.24 -7.30
CA ILE A 18 20.60 -11.91 -5.94
C ILE A 18 21.01 -10.48 -5.55
N ALA A 19 22.23 -10.06 -5.86
CA ALA A 19 22.70 -8.70 -5.56
C ALA A 19 21.92 -7.63 -6.34
N ILE A 20 21.62 -7.88 -7.62
CA ILE A 20 20.81 -6.98 -8.46
C ILE A 20 19.39 -6.87 -7.91
N ASP A 21 18.77 -7.98 -7.54
CA ASP A 21 17.42 -8.00 -6.97
C ASP A 21 17.36 -7.26 -5.62
N ILE A 22 18.33 -7.49 -4.73
CA ILE A 22 18.44 -6.77 -3.47
C ILE A 22 18.61 -5.26 -3.72
N SER A 23 19.46 -4.87 -4.68
CA SER A 23 19.66 -3.47 -5.05
C SER A 23 18.37 -2.82 -5.54
N ARG A 24 17.61 -3.50 -6.40
CA ARG A 24 16.32 -3.03 -6.92
C ARG A 24 15.29 -2.88 -5.81
N MET A 25 15.19 -3.86 -4.90
CA MET A 25 14.28 -3.79 -3.75
C MET A 25 14.62 -2.62 -2.82
N LYS A 26 15.91 -2.42 -2.52
CA LYS A 26 16.38 -1.29 -1.70
C LYS A 26 16.04 0.06 -2.33
N LYS A 27 16.25 0.22 -3.64
CA LYS A 27 15.89 1.46 -4.37
C LYS A 27 14.39 1.74 -4.30
N SER A 28 13.55 0.73 -4.55
CA SER A 28 12.09 0.89 -4.48
C SER A 28 11.64 1.24 -3.06
N PHE A 29 12.25 0.63 -2.03
CA PHE A 29 11.94 0.95 -0.64
C PHE A 29 12.28 2.39 -0.30
N ILE A 30 13.51 2.84 -0.60
CA ILE A 30 13.97 4.19 -0.31
C ILE A 30 13.10 5.22 -1.04
N LEU A 31 12.74 4.98 -2.30
CA LEU A 31 11.90 5.90 -3.08
C LEU A 31 10.52 6.06 -2.44
N LEU A 32 9.85 4.96 -2.09
CA LEU A 32 8.52 5.02 -1.47
C LEU A 32 8.58 5.58 -0.05
N PHE A 33 9.64 5.29 0.70
CA PHE A 33 9.90 5.88 2.01
C PHE A 33 9.99 7.40 1.92
N ILE A 34 10.87 7.91 1.05
CA ILE A 34 11.07 9.36 0.87
C ILE A 34 9.79 10.01 0.37
N ALA A 35 9.14 9.42 -0.64
CA ALA A 35 7.89 9.94 -1.18
C ALA A 35 6.80 10.05 -0.10
N LEU A 36 6.65 9.03 0.74
CA LEU A 36 5.68 9.05 1.83
C LEU A 36 5.98 10.17 2.83
N ILE A 37 7.22 10.29 3.30
CA ILE A 37 7.59 11.32 4.28
C ILE A 37 7.35 12.72 3.72
N ILE A 38 7.83 13.00 2.51
CA ILE A 38 7.64 14.31 1.86
C ILE A 38 6.16 14.63 1.72
N LEU A 39 5.36 13.69 1.20
CA LEU A 39 3.94 13.93 0.97
C LEU A 39 3.13 14.08 2.26
N ARG A 40 3.52 13.42 3.35
CA ARG A 40 2.89 13.62 4.67
C ARG A 40 3.22 14.98 5.27
N LEU A 41 4.46 15.43 5.13
CA LEU A 41 4.84 16.78 5.56
C LEU A 41 4.13 17.86 4.73
N LEU A 42 4.04 17.68 3.41
CA LEU A 42 3.30 18.59 2.53
C LEU A 42 1.81 18.63 2.84
N ASP A 43 1.20 17.49 3.15
CA ASP A 43 -0.21 17.44 3.54
C ASP A 43 -0.46 18.17 4.86
N LEU A 44 0.34 17.91 5.89
CA LEU A 44 0.25 18.65 7.16
C LEU A 44 0.44 20.16 6.95
N TRP A 45 1.41 20.54 6.11
CA TRP A 45 1.68 21.94 5.81
C TRP A 45 0.51 22.61 5.06
N THR A 46 -0.02 21.97 4.01
CA THR A 46 -1.16 22.52 3.25
C THR A 46 -2.43 22.56 4.10
N THR A 47 -2.64 21.58 4.98
CA THR A 47 -3.75 21.57 5.94
C THR A 47 -3.62 22.74 6.91
N TYR A 48 -2.44 22.96 7.49
CA TYR A 48 -2.21 24.08 8.41
C TYR A 48 -2.46 25.44 7.75
N ARG A 49 -2.10 25.57 6.47
CA ARG A 49 -2.34 26.81 5.70
C ARG A 49 -3.80 27.00 5.35
N SER A 50 -4.55 25.92 5.14
CA SER A 50 -5.97 25.99 4.75
C SER A 50 -6.87 26.19 5.96
N THR A 51 -6.62 25.50 7.07
CA THR A 51 -7.49 25.52 8.26
C THR A 51 -6.67 25.53 9.56
N PRO A 52 -6.06 26.67 9.94
CA PRO A 52 -5.15 26.74 11.10
C PRO A 52 -5.82 26.38 12.44
N THR A 53 -7.11 26.66 12.58
CA THR A 53 -7.91 26.39 13.79
C THR A 53 -8.52 24.99 13.80
N LEU A 54 -8.41 24.21 12.72
CA LEU A 54 -9.07 22.91 12.50
C LEU A 54 -10.61 22.94 12.61
N SER A 55 -11.22 24.12 12.74
CA SER A 55 -12.65 24.31 13.01
C SER A 55 -13.55 23.80 11.89
N ASP A 56 -13.06 23.84 10.66
CA ASP A 56 -13.79 23.44 9.45
C ASP A 56 -13.34 22.08 8.90
N GLU A 57 -12.50 21.34 9.65
CA GLU A 57 -12.08 19.99 9.24
C GLU A 57 -13.15 18.94 9.54
N ILE A 58 -13.53 18.17 8.50
CA ILE A 58 -14.35 16.96 8.62
C ILE A 58 -13.53 15.77 9.14
N ASN A 59 -12.21 15.93 9.34
CA ASN A 59 -11.37 14.85 9.83
C ASN A 59 -11.93 14.30 11.15
N PRO A 60 -12.27 13.00 11.23
CA PRO A 60 -12.88 12.41 12.42
C PRO A 60 -12.04 12.62 13.68
N LEU A 61 -10.72 12.72 13.54
CA LEU A 61 -9.80 12.90 14.66
C LEU A 61 -9.93 14.27 15.35
N SER A 62 -10.19 15.33 14.59
CA SER A 62 -10.37 16.68 15.14
C SER A 62 -11.84 16.92 15.51
N SER A 63 -12.77 16.56 14.63
CA SER A 63 -14.21 16.80 14.80
C SER A 63 -14.90 15.90 15.85
N ILE A 64 -14.49 14.63 15.99
CA ILE A 64 -15.12 13.68 16.91
C ILE A 64 -14.36 13.59 18.25
N PHE A 65 -13.03 13.60 18.21
CA PHE A 65 -12.21 13.45 19.42
C PHE A 65 -11.75 14.78 20.04
N GLY A 66 -12.09 15.92 19.43
CA GLY A 66 -11.69 17.25 19.93
C GLY A 66 -10.18 17.48 19.94
N GLY A 67 -9.43 16.66 19.20
CA GLY A 67 -7.97 16.68 19.18
C GLY A 67 -7.47 17.83 18.32
N GLY A 68 -6.75 18.78 18.93
CA GLY A 68 -6.02 19.81 18.18
C GLY A 68 -4.82 19.24 17.40
N TRP A 69 -3.97 20.12 16.87
CA TRP A 69 -2.80 19.76 16.04
C TRP A 69 -1.91 18.66 16.63
N LEU A 70 -1.72 18.65 17.96
CA LEU A 70 -0.92 17.62 18.62
C LEU A 70 -1.44 16.20 18.35
N MET A 71 -2.76 15.99 18.42
CA MET A 71 -3.38 14.69 18.17
C MET A 71 -3.26 14.27 16.71
N ILE A 72 -3.39 15.23 15.78
CA ILE A 72 -3.21 14.98 14.33
C ILE A 72 -1.76 14.56 14.04
N ILE A 73 -0.78 15.25 14.62
CA ILE A 73 0.64 14.95 14.46
C ILE A 73 0.98 13.57 15.03
N LEU A 74 0.55 13.29 16.27
CA LEU A 74 0.79 11.99 16.92
C LEU A 74 0.17 10.84 16.13
N THR A 75 -1.07 11.00 15.67
CA THR A 75 -1.76 9.97 14.89
C THR A 75 -1.06 9.73 13.56
N ASN A 76 -0.64 10.78 12.86
CA ASN A 76 0.16 10.65 11.63
C ASN A 76 1.49 9.95 11.91
N PHE A 77 2.18 10.28 13.00
CA PHE A 77 3.45 9.64 13.35
C PHE A 77 3.29 8.13 13.56
N ILE A 78 2.29 7.71 14.34
CA ILE A 78 1.99 6.29 14.60
C ILE A 78 1.59 5.57 13.30
N LEU A 79 0.69 6.17 12.52
CA LEU A 79 0.18 5.56 11.29
C LEU A 79 1.28 5.42 10.24
N VAL A 80 2.06 6.47 10.01
CA VAL A 80 3.19 6.47 9.07
C VAL A 80 4.25 5.48 9.54
N GLY A 81 4.60 5.45 10.82
CA GLY A 81 5.54 4.49 11.39
C GLY A 81 5.09 3.04 11.17
N GLY A 82 3.82 2.74 11.42
CA GLY A 82 3.24 1.42 11.19
C GLY A 82 3.27 1.00 9.72
N ILE A 83 2.90 1.89 8.80
CA ILE A 83 2.93 1.62 7.36
C ILE A 83 4.35 1.42 6.85
N LEU A 84 5.31 2.22 7.32
CA LEU A 84 6.72 2.06 6.97
C LEU A 84 7.27 0.71 7.47
N TYR A 85 6.89 0.29 8.67
CA TYR A 85 7.23 -1.04 9.18
C TYR A 85 6.64 -2.15 8.33
N LEU A 86 5.35 -2.08 7.98
CA LEU A 86 4.72 -3.07 7.10
C LEU A 86 5.38 -3.10 5.72
N HIS A 87 5.74 -1.93 5.17
CA HIS A 87 6.45 -1.85 3.89
C HIS A 87 7.86 -2.45 3.97
N TYR A 88 8.57 -2.23 5.07
CA TYR A 88 9.84 -2.89 5.37
C TYR A 88 9.66 -4.40 5.42
N PHE A 89 8.64 -4.88 6.14
CA PHE A 89 8.31 -6.30 6.24
C PHE A 89 8.03 -6.89 4.85
N TYR A 90 7.17 -6.25 4.04
CA TYR A 90 6.88 -6.68 2.67
C TYR A 90 8.15 -6.76 1.81
N THR A 91 9.05 -5.77 1.92
CA THR A 91 10.21 -5.67 1.02
C THR A 91 11.32 -6.65 1.39
N PHE A 92 11.56 -6.87 2.69
CA PHE A 92 12.77 -7.57 3.15
C PHE A 92 12.49 -8.89 3.88
N LYS A 93 11.24 -9.17 4.27
CA LYS A 93 10.89 -10.34 5.10
C LYS A 93 9.82 -11.22 4.46
N TYR A 94 8.84 -10.62 3.81
CA TYR A 94 7.76 -11.36 3.16
C TYR A 94 8.27 -12.14 1.96
N THR A 95 7.93 -13.42 1.91
CA THR A 95 8.20 -14.30 0.77
C THR A 95 6.87 -14.85 0.28
N PRO A 96 6.47 -14.58 -0.97
CA PRO A 96 5.26 -15.16 -1.54
C PRO A 96 5.31 -16.69 -1.50
N LYS A 97 4.19 -17.32 -1.16
CA LYS A 97 4.07 -18.78 -1.23
C LYS A 97 4.18 -19.22 -2.69
N THR A 98 4.98 -20.25 -2.94
CA THR A 98 5.19 -20.86 -4.26
C THR A 98 4.58 -22.26 -4.30
N ASN A 99 4.45 -22.82 -5.51
CA ASN A 99 3.94 -24.18 -5.75
C ASN A 99 2.50 -24.42 -5.27
N ILE A 100 1.66 -23.39 -5.25
CA ILE A 100 0.23 -23.55 -4.95
C ILE A 100 -0.50 -23.93 -6.25
N ARG A 101 -1.04 -25.15 -6.29
CA ARG A 101 -1.94 -25.58 -7.38
C ARG A 101 -3.34 -25.02 -7.14
N ALA A 102 -3.81 -24.21 -8.07
CA ALA A 102 -5.14 -23.63 -8.02
C ALA A 102 -5.67 -23.35 -9.44
N ASP A 103 -6.87 -23.85 -9.72
CA ASP A 103 -7.48 -23.77 -11.06
C ASP A 103 -7.98 -22.36 -11.40
N SER A 104 -8.20 -21.52 -10.38
CA SER A 104 -8.68 -20.15 -10.53
C SER A 104 -8.02 -19.20 -9.52
N TYR A 105 -8.12 -17.89 -9.77
CA TYR A 105 -7.60 -16.86 -8.88
C TYR A 105 -8.26 -16.88 -7.49
N SER A 106 -9.56 -17.16 -7.41
CA SER A 106 -10.29 -17.27 -6.15
C SER A 106 -9.87 -18.50 -5.35
N ALA A 107 -9.67 -19.64 -6.03
CA ALA A 107 -9.10 -20.84 -5.43
C ALA A 107 -7.67 -20.58 -4.91
N TYR A 108 -6.85 -19.88 -5.69
CA TYR A 108 -5.50 -19.49 -5.28
C TYR A 108 -5.51 -18.67 -4.00
N LEU A 109 -6.31 -17.61 -3.93
CA LEU A 109 -6.40 -16.77 -2.74
C LEU A 109 -6.90 -17.53 -1.51
N SER A 110 -7.88 -18.43 -1.71
CA SER A 110 -8.37 -19.31 -0.64
C SER A 110 -7.24 -20.19 -0.09
N MET A 111 -6.43 -20.79 -0.97
CA MET A 111 -5.29 -21.61 -0.59
C MET A 111 -4.18 -20.80 0.08
N VAL A 112 -3.86 -19.61 -0.42
CA VAL A 112 -2.81 -18.75 0.16
C VAL A 112 -3.17 -18.31 1.58
N TYR A 113 -4.39 -17.81 1.77
CA TYR A 113 -4.84 -17.23 3.04
C TYR A 113 -5.29 -18.29 4.05
N PHE A 114 -5.97 -19.35 3.60
CA PHE A 114 -6.67 -20.28 4.48
C PHE A 114 -6.22 -21.74 4.34
N ASN A 115 -5.29 -22.04 3.43
CA ASN A 115 -4.85 -23.40 3.10
C ASN A 115 -6.01 -24.34 2.70
N GLU A 116 -7.16 -23.79 2.27
CA GLU A 116 -8.36 -24.53 1.91
C GLU A 116 -9.03 -23.88 0.70
N PRO A 117 -9.50 -24.66 -0.30
CA PRO A 117 -10.20 -24.11 -1.46
C PRO A 117 -11.61 -23.61 -1.08
N GLY A 118 -12.19 -22.73 -1.92
CA GLY A 118 -13.58 -22.27 -1.77
C GLY A 118 -13.83 -21.23 -0.67
N LYS A 119 -12.79 -20.75 0.03
CA LYS A 119 -12.90 -19.77 1.14
C LYS A 119 -12.57 -18.33 0.74
N PHE A 120 -12.68 -17.97 -0.54
CA PHE A 120 -12.29 -16.66 -1.06
C PHE A 120 -13.01 -15.49 -0.35
N TYR A 121 -14.32 -15.63 -0.10
CA TYR A 121 -15.11 -14.61 0.60
C TYR A 121 -14.61 -14.31 2.02
N GLN A 122 -13.91 -15.26 2.65
CA GLN A 122 -13.34 -15.09 3.99
C GLN A 122 -12.16 -14.11 4.01
N VAL A 123 -11.54 -13.81 2.87
CA VAL A 123 -10.43 -12.83 2.77
C VAL A 123 -10.84 -11.46 3.30
N LEU A 124 -12.13 -11.11 3.23
CA LEU A 124 -12.64 -9.80 3.63
C LEU A 124 -12.78 -9.62 5.15
N TYR A 125 -12.94 -10.70 5.92
CA TYR A 125 -13.30 -10.59 7.35
C TYR A 125 -12.56 -11.56 8.27
N ARG A 126 -11.90 -12.60 7.72
CA ARG A 126 -11.18 -13.60 8.51
C ARG A 126 -9.67 -13.41 8.35
N MET A 127 -8.96 -13.44 9.48
CA MET A 127 -7.50 -13.46 9.49
C MET A 127 -6.97 -14.73 8.79
N PRO A 128 -5.94 -14.63 7.94
CA PRO A 128 -5.33 -15.82 7.34
C PRO A 128 -4.69 -16.71 8.40
N VAL A 129 -4.55 -17.99 8.06
CA VAL A 129 -3.80 -18.97 8.84
C VAL A 129 -2.35 -18.51 8.99
N ASP A 130 -1.76 -18.02 7.90
CA ASP A 130 -0.44 -17.40 7.89
C ASP A 130 -0.58 -15.87 7.85
N ARG A 131 -0.36 -15.23 9.00
CA ARG A 131 -0.44 -13.77 9.15
C ARG A 131 0.60 -13.03 8.32
N SER A 132 1.72 -13.67 7.97
CA SER A 132 2.77 -13.03 7.17
C SER A 132 2.27 -12.63 5.78
N VAL A 133 1.34 -13.39 5.20
CA VAL A 133 0.69 -13.08 3.92
C VAL A 133 -0.07 -11.76 4.02
N LEU A 134 -0.94 -11.62 5.03
CA LEU A 134 -1.72 -10.40 5.20
C LEU A 134 -0.80 -9.20 5.49
N LEU A 135 0.19 -9.35 6.37
CA LEU A 135 1.14 -8.28 6.69
C LEU A 135 1.96 -7.86 5.46
N GLY A 136 2.40 -8.82 4.64
CA GLY A 136 3.10 -8.57 3.38
C GLY A 136 2.22 -7.82 2.38
N HIS A 137 1.01 -8.32 2.11
CA HIS A 137 0.08 -7.66 1.19
C HIS A 137 -0.30 -6.25 1.67
N LEU A 138 -0.57 -6.07 2.98
CA LEU A 138 -0.83 -4.75 3.55
C LEU A 138 0.38 -3.82 3.42
N GLY A 139 1.60 -4.32 3.63
CA GLY A 139 2.82 -3.55 3.43
C GLY A 139 3.07 -3.10 1.99
N PHE A 140 2.60 -3.87 1.00
CA PHE A 140 2.60 -3.44 -0.39
C PHE A 140 1.54 -2.37 -0.67
N VAL A 141 0.33 -2.57 -0.16
CA VAL A 141 -0.84 -1.75 -0.51
C VAL A 141 -0.88 -0.42 0.26
N LEU A 142 -0.70 -0.46 1.58
CA LEU A 142 -0.93 0.71 2.44
C LEU A 142 0.01 1.87 2.15
N ILE A 143 1.30 1.60 1.87
CA ILE A 143 2.24 2.67 1.52
C ILE A 143 1.82 3.41 0.24
N ARG A 144 1.34 2.67 -0.76
CA ARG A 144 0.88 3.23 -2.03
C ARG A 144 -0.42 3.98 -1.86
N ALA A 145 -1.38 3.39 -1.13
CA ALA A 145 -2.65 4.02 -0.85
C ALA A 145 -2.48 5.33 -0.06
N LEU A 146 -1.58 5.35 0.93
CA LEU A 146 -1.32 6.56 1.70
C LEU A 146 -0.59 7.63 0.87
N ILE A 147 0.38 7.25 0.03
CA ILE A 147 1.01 8.17 -0.93
C ILE A 147 -0.05 8.79 -1.86
N PHE A 148 -0.91 7.96 -2.45
CA PHE A 148 -1.96 8.42 -3.35
C PHE A 148 -2.96 9.34 -2.64
N GLY A 149 -3.43 8.94 -1.46
CA GLY A 149 -4.30 9.77 -0.62
C GLY A 149 -3.65 11.10 -0.23
N SER A 150 -2.33 11.10 0.02
CA SER A 150 -1.58 12.32 0.31
C SER A 150 -1.58 13.29 -0.85
N ILE A 151 -1.40 12.79 -2.08
CA ILE A 151 -1.44 13.62 -3.28
C ILE A 151 -2.82 14.24 -3.44
N LEU A 152 -3.89 13.45 -3.26
CA LEU A 152 -5.27 13.96 -3.35
C LEU A 152 -5.56 15.02 -2.28
N ALA A 153 -5.11 14.80 -1.04
CA ALA A 153 -5.31 15.76 0.06
C ALA A 153 -4.54 17.06 -0.18
N VAL A 154 -3.27 16.98 -0.59
CA VAL A 154 -2.47 18.16 -0.97
C VAL A 154 -3.13 18.94 -2.11
N LEU A 155 -3.62 18.26 -3.14
CA LEU A 155 -4.33 18.91 -4.26
C LEU A 155 -5.63 19.57 -3.79
N ASN A 156 -6.45 18.86 -3.01
CA ASN A 156 -7.69 19.37 -2.42
C ASN A 156 -7.43 20.66 -1.63
N ASN A 157 -6.48 20.62 -0.70
CA ASN A 157 -6.14 21.75 0.16
C ASN A 157 -5.57 22.92 -0.65
N THR A 158 -4.68 22.64 -1.60
CA THR A 158 -4.10 23.66 -2.48
C THR A 158 -5.18 24.32 -3.33
N PHE A 159 -6.07 23.54 -3.94
CA PHE A 159 -7.11 24.09 -4.80
C PHE A 159 -8.13 24.90 -4.03
N HIS A 160 -8.46 24.46 -2.82
CA HIS A 160 -9.32 25.21 -1.91
C HIS A 160 -8.65 26.51 -1.45
N TYR A 161 -7.38 26.47 -1.02
CA TYR A 161 -6.65 27.65 -0.56
C TYR A 161 -6.55 28.75 -1.63
N TYR A 162 -6.29 28.38 -2.88
CA TYR A 162 -6.18 29.32 -4.00
C TYR A 162 -7.51 29.66 -4.68
N GLN A 163 -8.63 29.06 -4.23
CA GLN A 163 -9.98 29.35 -4.74
C GLN A 163 -10.11 29.20 -6.26
N TYR A 164 -9.55 28.12 -6.84
CA TYR A 164 -9.66 27.89 -8.28
C TYR A 164 -11.13 27.68 -8.70
N THR A 165 -11.59 28.45 -9.69
CA THR A 165 -13.00 28.46 -10.12
C THR A 165 -13.53 27.08 -10.50
N PHE A 166 -12.79 26.29 -11.27
CA PHE A 166 -13.22 24.94 -11.66
C PHE A 166 -13.42 24.04 -10.45
N TYR A 167 -12.60 24.22 -9.41
CA TYR A 167 -12.61 23.39 -8.21
C TYR A 167 -13.80 23.72 -7.31
N ILE A 168 -14.13 25.01 -7.18
CA ILE A 168 -15.33 25.46 -6.46
C ILE A 168 -16.59 24.89 -7.12
N VAL A 169 -16.72 25.06 -8.44
CA VAL A 169 -17.85 24.49 -9.21
C VAL A 169 -17.95 22.97 -9.05
N TRP A 170 -16.80 22.28 -9.04
CA TRP A 170 -16.77 20.84 -8.80
C TRP A 170 -17.20 20.46 -7.38
N CYS A 171 -16.79 21.23 -6.36
CA CYS A 171 -17.22 21.02 -4.98
C CYS A 171 -18.74 21.19 -4.83
N ASP A 172 -19.30 22.21 -5.46
CA ASP A 172 -20.75 22.46 -5.45
C ASP A 172 -21.53 21.31 -6.12
N PHE A 173 -20.98 20.74 -7.20
CA PHE A 173 -21.59 19.60 -7.90
C PHE A 173 -21.56 18.30 -7.09
N ILE A 174 -20.44 18.01 -6.42
CA ILE A 174 -20.29 16.75 -5.65
C ILE A 174 -20.93 16.83 -4.26
N ALA A 175 -21.14 18.05 -3.73
CA ALA A 175 -21.63 18.37 -2.38
C ALA A 175 -20.71 17.91 -1.23
N HIS A 176 -20.09 16.73 -1.32
CA HIS A 176 -19.18 16.18 -0.32
C HIS A 176 -17.84 15.70 -0.93
N PRO A 177 -16.94 16.63 -1.30
CA PRO A 177 -15.62 16.31 -1.86
C PRO A 177 -14.80 15.28 -1.08
N ALA A 178 -14.89 15.29 0.25
CA ALA A 178 -14.17 14.37 1.12
C ALA A 178 -14.54 12.90 0.87
N PHE A 179 -15.84 12.58 0.72
CA PHE A 179 -16.28 11.22 0.44
C PHE A 179 -15.85 10.75 -0.94
N PHE A 180 -15.81 11.65 -1.92
CA PHE A 180 -15.27 11.33 -3.24
C PHE A 180 -13.79 10.98 -3.16
N ILE A 181 -12.98 11.78 -2.45
CA ILE A 181 -11.55 11.49 -2.23
C ILE A 181 -11.36 10.16 -1.51
N TYR A 182 -12.12 9.88 -0.44
CA TYR A 182 -12.03 8.60 0.28
C TYR A 182 -12.43 7.41 -0.61
N SER A 183 -13.41 7.59 -1.49
CA SER A 183 -13.83 6.56 -2.46
C SER A 183 -12.71 6.26 -3.46
N LEU A 184 -11.99 7.29 -3.94
CA LEU A 184 -10.84 7.11 -4.82
C LEU A 184 -9.68 6.39 -4.11
N ILE A 185 -9.42 6.72 -2.84
CA ILE A 185 -8.40 6.04 -2.03
C ILE A 185 -8.76 4.57 -1.83
N LEU A 186 -10.03 4.28 -1.49
CA LEU A 186 -10.52 2.91 -1.32
C LEU A 186 -10.42 2.11 -2.63
N LEU A 187 -10.83 2.71 -3.76
CA LEU A 187 -10.69 2.08 -5.06
C LEU A 187 -9.22 1.76 -5.37
N PHE A 188 -8.32 2.72 -5.15
CA PHE A 188 -6.88 2.53 -5.38
C PHE A 188 -6.29 1.45 -4.46
N PHE A 189 -6.74 1.37 -3.21
CA PHE A 189 -6.40 0.29 -2.28
C PHE A 189 -6.80 -1.07 -2.85
N VAL A 190 -8.05 -1.22 -3.29
CA VAL A 190 -8.58 -2.47 -3.87
C VAL A 190 -7.81 -2.86 -5.13
N LEU A 191 -7.52 -1.90 -6.02
CA LEU A 191 -6.74 -2.14 -7.23
C LEU A 191 -5.31 -2.58 -6.93
N CYS A 192 -4.65 -1.97 -5.94
CA CYS A 192 -3.32 -2.38 -5.49
C CYS A 192 -3.33 -3.79 -4.88
N PHE A 193 -4.35 -4.10 -4.08
CA PHE A 193 -4.53 -5.42 -3.46
C PHE A 193 -4.76 -6.50 -4.52
N TYR A 194 -5.62 -6.22 -5.51
CA TYR A 194 -5.82 -7.08 -6.66
C TYR A 194 -4.52 -7.26 -7.44
N TYR A 195 -3.78 -6.18 -7.71
CA TYR A 195 -2.53 -6.24 -8.45
C TYR A 195 -1.49 -7.17 -7.80
N ILE A 196 -1.23 -7.02 -6.50
CA ILE A 196 -0.21 -7.85 -5.83
C ILE A 196 -0.59 -9.32 -5.80
N THR A 197 -1.82 -9.62 -5.42
CA THR A 197 -2.31 -11.00 -5.32
C THR A 197 -2.41 -11.67 -6.69
N HIS A 198 -2.84 -10.93 -7.71
CA HIS A 198 -2.92 -11.44 -9.08
C HIS A 198 -1.54 -11.64 -9.71
N ARG A 199 -0.55 -10.80 -9.37
CA ARG A 199 0.84 -11.01 -9.74
C ARG A 199 1.37 -12.32 -9.17
N GLU A 200 1.14 -12.58 -7.88
CA GLU A 200 1.59 -13.81 -7.22
C GLU A 200 0.86 -15.06 -7.74
N TYR A 201 -0.43 -14.93 -8.08
CA TYR A 201 -1.19 -15.97 -8.77
C TYR A 201 -0.56 -16.34 -10.12
N LYS A 202 -0.22 -15.36 -10.96
CA LYS A 202 0.42 -15.59 -12.26
C LYS A 202 1.78 -16.30 -12.13
N ILE A 203 2.58 -15.91 -11.15
CA ILE A 203 3.88 -16.55 -10.87
C ILE A 203 3.67 -18.02 -10.48
N ASN A 204 2.72 -18.30 -9.59
CA ASN A 204 2.40 -19.67 -9.18
C ASN A 204 1.86 -20.51 -10.35
N LYS A 205 0.96 -19.95 -11.16
CA LYS A 205 0.39 -20.64 -12.31
C LYS A 205 1.44 -21.00 -13.37
N ALA A 206 2.47 -20.15 -13.57
CA ALA A 206 3.56 -20.43 -14.49
C ALA A 206 4.55 -21.51 -14.00
N THR A 207 4.42 -21.95 -12.73
CA THR A 207 5.29 -22.98 -12.15
C THR A 207 4.75 -24.41 -12.40
N PHE A 208 3.55 -24.54 -12.99
CA PHE A 208 2.89 -25.80 -13.35
C PHE A 208 2.44 -25.78 -14.81
#